data_AF-A0A6C0I720-F1
#
_entry.id   AF-A0A6C0I720-F1
#
_cell.length_a   1.000
_cell.length_b   1.000
_cell.length_c   1.000
_cell.angle_alpha   90.00
_cell.angle_beta   90.00
_cell.angle_gamma   90.00
#
_symmetry.space_group_name_H-M   'P 1'
#
loop_
_entity.id
_entity.type
_entity.pdbx_description
1 polymer ?
#
loop_
_entity_poly.entity_id
_entity_poly.type
_entity_poly.pdbx_seq_one_letter_code
_entity_poly.pdbx_strand_id
1 'polypeptide(L)'
;MIRCSNCKREKNEDLFINNKNKICKTCNECRENTKKWKDNNKETISLYNKYKNSKKNVVKTIEVIYSKKKDYDEEWTRHLSQNEAARNLNLYSSNINKVLNGSISQTGGYIFKKEYVLKVKEETKTWNEIKIDNNIIEKCKGQPSLNRIKHEVFNNIKGKKCCTCKSWYPLTEYNKSKSNWDELRNDCKLCLAKYRKDNRIILNEKHKLYDKNRKKIDPEYKLLKTLRSRIGTAIIRNNSIKSTNTINLLGGSIEECRKHLESKFKDGMNWNNHGKWHIDHIIPCSSFNLSIEEEQKKCFHYSNLQPLWAYENLSKGNKIL
;
A
#
# COMPACT_ATOMS: atom_id res chain seq x y z
N MET A 1 2.72 -22.38 -33.97
CA MET A 1 1.60 -22.34 -33.00
C MET A 1 1.93 -21.36 -31.87
N ILE A 2 1.03 -20.42 -31.56
CA ILE A 2 1.22 -19.40 -30.51
C ILE A 2 0.14 -19.56 -29.43
N ARG A 3 0.52 -19.43 -28.15
CA ARG A 3 -0.42 -19.49 -27.02
C ARG A 3 -1.05 -18.13 -26.74
N CYS A 4 -2.37 -18.03 -26.89
CA CYS A 4 -3.11 -16.78 -26.65
C CYS A 4 -3.07 -16.35 -25.19
N SER A 5 -2.69 -15.08 -24.93
CA SER A 5 -2.60 -14.56 -23.56
C SER A 5 -3.96 -14.44 -22.85
N ASN A 6 -5.08 -14.34 -23.59
CA ASN A 6 -6.42 -14.24 -23.05
C ASN A 6 -7.06 -15.63 -22.80
N CYS A 7 -7.31 -16.41 -23.86
CA CYS A 7 -7.97 -17.73 -23.72
C CYS A 7 -7.03 -18.88 -23.33
N LYS A 8 -5.72 -18.65 -23.27
CA LYS A 8 -4.67 -19.63 -22.90
C LYS A 8 -4.54 -20.87 -23.80
N ARG A 9 -5.25 -20.91 -24.94
CA ARG A 9 -5.19 -21.98 -25.95
C ARG A 9 -4.10 -21.70 -27.00
N GLU A 10 -3.50 -22.76 -27.52
CA GLU A 10 -2.57 -22.70 -28.66
C GLU A 10 -3.34 -22.62 -29.98
N LYS A 11 -2.89 -21.74 -30.87
CA LYS A 11 -3.56 -21.41 -32.13
C LYS A 11 -2.53 -21.09 -33.23
N ASN A 12 -2.95 -21.18 -34.50
CA ASN A 12 -2.12 -20.80 -35.63
C ASN A 12 -1.70 -19.33 -35.55
N GLU A 13 -0.51 -19.03 -36.08
CA GLU A 13 0.11 -17.70 -36.02
C GLU A 13 -0.70 -16.64 -36.77
N ASP A 14 -1.35 -17.02 -37.87
CA ASP A 14 -2.22 -16.15 -38.67
C ASP A 14 -3.33 -15.50 -37.84
N LEU A 15 -3.81 -16.21 -36.80
CA LEU A 15 -4.83 -15.70 -35.88
C LEU A 15 -4.32 -14.61 -34.94
N PHE A 16 -3.02 -14.30 -34.93
CA PHE A 16 -2.43 -13.27 -34.09
C PHE A 16 -2.07 -12.00 -34.87
N ILE A 17 -2.08 -12.06 -36.19
CA ILE A 17 -1.80 -10.91 -37.06
C ILE A 17 -2.97 -9.92 -36.98
N ASN A 18 -2.68 -8.63 -36.86
CA ASN A 18 -3.69 -7.56 -36.93
C ASN A 18 -3.70 -6.90 -38.30
N ASN A 19 -4.65 -5.99 -38.54
CA ASN A 19 -4.81 -5.27 -39.81
C ASN A 19 -3.58 -4.41 -40.22
N LYS A 20 -2.57 -4.27 -39.34
CA LYS A 20 -1.31 -3.58 -39.61
C LYS A 20 -0.13 -4.56 -39.74
N ASN A 21 -0.40 -5.84 -40.01
CA ASN A 21 0.57 -6.94 -40.09
C ASN A 21 1.46 -7.09 -38.84
N LYS A 22 0.97 -6.71 -37.65
CA LYS A 22 1.70 -6.90 -36.39
C LYS A 22 1.17 -8.12 -35.62
N ILE A 23 2.09 -8.96 -35.17
CA ILE A 23 1.79 -10.11 -34.30
C ILE A 23 1.35 -9.60 -32.92
N CYS A 24 0.14 -9.96 -32.53
CA CYS A 24 -0.45 -9.61 -31.24
C CYS A 24 -0.26 -10.73 -30.21
N LYS A 25 -0.40 -10.39 -28.91
CA LYS A 25 -0.37 -11.38 -27.82
C LYS A 25 -1.68 -12.16 -27.68
N THR A 26 -2.76 -11.66 -28.28
CA THR A 26 -4.11 -12.24 -28.23
C THR A 26 -4.56 -12.63 -29.63
N CYS A 27 -5.22 -13.79 -29.74
CA CYS A 27 -5.79 -14.25 -31.00
C CYS A 27 -6.99 -13.40 -31.43
N ASN A 28 -7.33 -13.44 -32.72
CA ASN A 28 -8.32 -12.59 -33.35
C ASN A 28 -9.71 -12.69 -32.67
N GLU A 29 -10.21 -13.90 -32.46
CA GLU A 29 -11.47 -14.18 -31.78
C GLU A 29 -11.55 -13.50 -30.39
N CYS A 30 -10.46 -13.53 -29.61
CA CYS A 30 -10.41 -12.86 -28.32
C CYS A 30 -10.47 -11.33 -28.46
N ARG A 31 -9.84 -10.77 -29.50
CA ARG A 31 -9.89 -9.32 -29.78
C ARG A 31 -11.29 -8.90 -30.20
N GLU A 32 -11.96 -9.69 -31.05
CA GLU A 32 -13.34 -9.46 -31.47
C GLU A 32 -14.31 -9.55 -30.29
N ASN A 33 -14.20 -10.56 -29.43
CA ASN A 33 -15.01 -10.66 -28.22
C ASN A 33 -14.78 -9.47 -27.29
N THR A 34 -13.54 -8.98 -27.17
CA THR A 34 -13.23 -7.76 -26.40
C THR A 34 -13.90 -6.53 -27.01
N LYS A 35 -13.90 -6.41 -28.34
CA LYS A 35 -14.55 -5.32 -29.06
C LYS A 35 -16.07 -5.35 -28.86
N LYS A 36 -16.71 -6.50 -29.09
CA LYS A 36 -18.14 -6.72 -28.83
C LYS A 36 -18.53 -6.36 -27.40
N TRP A 37 -17.72 -6.77 -26.42
CA TRP A 37 -17.96 -6.40 -25.01
C TRP A 37 -17.86 -4.89 -24.79
N LYS A 38 -16.87 -4.21 -25.37
CA LYS A 38 -16.73 -2.74 -25.26
C LYS A 38 -17.91 -2.01 -25.89
N ASP A 39 -18.35 -2.46 -27.05
CA ASP A 39 -19.47 -1.86 -27.77
C ASP A 39 -20.77 -2.02 -26.96
N ASN A 40 -21.02 -3.22 -26.42
CA ASN A 40 -22.17 -3.51 -25.55
C ASN A 40 -22.16 -2.75 -24.21
N ASN A 41 -21.01 -2.26 -23.75
CA ASN A 41 -20.85 -1.57 -22.46
C ASN A 41 -20.40 -0.11 -22.62
N LYS A 42 -20.50 0.46 -23.82
CA LYS A 42 -19.94 1.79 -24.17
C LYS A 42 -20.44 2.90 -23.24
N GLU A 43 -21.73 2.92 -22.96
CA GLU A 43 -22.38 3.92 -22.09
C GLU A 43 -21.93 3.76 -20.64
N THR A 44 -21.95 2.54 -20.11
CA THR A 44 -21.46 2.23 -18.76
C THR A 44 -19.98 2.61 -18.59
N ILE A 45 -19.14 2.34 -19.59
CA ILE A 45 -17.72 2.73 -19.60
C ILE A 45 -17.58 4.26 -19.57
N SER A 46 -18.38 4.97 -20.37
CA SER A 46 -18.41 6.44 -20.39
C SER A 46 -18.79 7.02 -19.02
N LEU A 47 -19.86 6.51 -18.41
CA LEU A 47 -20.30 6.91 -17.06
C LEU A 47 -19.22 6.64 -16.01
N TYR A 48 -18.58 5.47 -16.06
CA TYR A 48 -17.50 5.12 -15.13
C TYR A 48 -16.29 6.06 -15.27
N ASN A 49 -15.91 6.40 -16.51
CA ASN A 49 -14.82 7.33 -16.76
C ASN A 49 -15.13 8.74 -16.22
N LYS A 50 -16.37 9.23 -16.42
CA LYS A 50 -16.84 10.50 -15.82
C LYS A 50 -16.75 10.46 -14.29
N TYR A 51 -17.23 9.38 -13.66
CA TYR A 51 -17.13 9.15 -12.22
C TYR A 51 -15.67 9.11 -11.71
N LYS A 52 -14.78 8.39 -12.40
CA LYS A 52 -13.36 8.31 -12.01
C LYS A 52 -12.65 9.65 -12.10
N ASN A 53 -12.98 10.47 -13.10
CA ASN A 53 -12.42 11.81 -13.24
C ASN A 53 -12.96 12.78 -12.18
N SER A 54 -14.23 12.64 -11.78
CA SER A 54 -14.78 13.49 -10.70
C SER A 54 -14.15 13.21 -9.35
N LYS A 55 -13.79 11.94 -9.06
CA LYS A 55 -13.17 11.51 -7.79
C LYS A 55 -11.69 11.93 -7.60
N LYS A 56 -10.99 12.35 -8.66
CA LYS A 56 -9.55 12.65 -8.60
C LYS A 56 -9.21 13.93 -7.81
N ASN A 57 -10.17 14.79 -7.49
CA ASN A 57 -9.94 16.05 -6.78
C ASN A 57 -11.02 16.28 -5.70
N VAL A 58 -10.84 15.68 -4.52
CA VAL A 58 -11.76 15.82 -3.37
C VAL A 58 -11.55 17.14 -2.63
N VAL A 59 -10.29 17.57 -2.53
CA VAL A 59 -9.89 18.88 -2.01
C VAL A 59 -9.06 19.57 -3.08
N LYS A 60 -9.49 20.74 -3.52
CA LYS A 60 -8.72 21.56 -4.46
C LYS A 60 -8.48 22.92 -3.82
N THR A 61 -7.21 23.26 -3.65
CA THR A 61 -6.80 24.64 -3.39
C THR A 61 -7.13 25.46 -4.63
N ILE A 62 -7.97 26.49 -4.48
CA ILE A 62 -8.31 27.42 -5.55
C ILE A 62 -7.70 28.78 -5.23
N GLU A 63 -7.23 29.46 -6.27
CA GLU A 63 -6.75 30.83 -6.19
C GLU A 63 -7.94 31.78 -6.34
N VAL A 64 -8.25 32.50 -5.27
CA VAL A 64 -9.33 33.49 -5.20
C VAL A 64 -8.71 34.87 -5.35
N ILE A 65 -9.34 35.71 -6.17
CA ILE A 65 -8.84 37.05 -6.47
C ILE A 65 -9.70 38.08 -5.74
N TYR A 66 -9.07 39.07 -5.13
CA TYR A 66 -9.74 40.19 -4.49
C TYR A 66 -9.38 41.48 -5.21
N SER A 67 -10.34 42.40 -5.34
CA SER A 67 -10.16 43.72 -5.95
C SER A 67 -10.63 44.83 -5.01
N LYS A 68 -9.95 45.98 -5.04
CA LYS A 68 -10.35 47.22 -4.35
C LYS A 68 -9.95 48.41 -5.22
N LYS A 69 -10.71 49.52 -5.21
CA LYS A 69 -10.25 50.76 -5.86
C LYS A 69 -9.06 51.35 -5.11
N LYS A 70 -8.05 51.82 -5.85
CA LYS A 70 -6.80 52.31 -5.26
C LYS A 70 -6.98 53.57 -4.41
N ASP A 71 -7.81 54.49 -4.88
CA ASP A 71 -7.93 55.85 -4.34
C ASP A 71 -9.10 56.03 -3.35
N TYR A 72 -9.83 54.94 -3.08
CA TYR A 72 -10.95 54.93 -2.14
C TYR A 72 -10.74 53.85 -1.09
N ASP A 73 -11.07 54.17 0.16
CA ASP A 73 -11.02 53.18 1.24
C ASP A 73 -12.24 52.25 1.21
N GLU A 74 -12.38 51.50 0.12
CA GLU A 74 -13.44 50.51 -0.09
C GLU A 74 -13.05 49.13 0.49
N GLU A 75 -14.04 48.26 0.72
CA GLU A 75 -13.78 46.87 1.09
C GLU A 75 -13.29 46.05 -0.11
N TRP A 76 -12.50 45.00 0.17
CA TRP A 76 -12.02 44.07 -0.85
C TRP A 76 -13.17 43.20 -1.38
N THR A 77 -13.49 43.33 -2.66
CA THR A 77 -14.49 42.49 -3.33
C THR A 77 -13.87 41.17 -3.77
N ARG A 78 -14.52 40.05 -3.45
CA ARG A 78 -14.04 38.68 -3.72
C ARG A 78 -14.53 38.15 -5.08
N HIS A 79 -13.64 37.50 -5.83
CA HIS A 79 -13.90 36.83 -7.11
C HIS A 79 -13.32 35.41 -7.11
N LEU A 80 -14.05 34.41 -7.59
CA LEU A 80 -13.60 33.01 -7.55
C LEU A 80 -12.47 32.70 -8.55
N SER A 81 -12.23 33.58 -9.52
CA SER A 81 -11.11 33.46 -10.45
C SER A 81 -10.74 34.82 -11.07
N GLN A 82 -9.53 34.89 -11.63
CA GLN A 82 -9.06 36.05 -12.40
C GLN A 82 -9.98 36.39 -13.59
N ASN A 83 -10.54 35.37 -14.25
CA ASN A 83 -11.46 35.56 -15.38
C ASN A 83 -12.82 36.10 -14.94
N GLU A 84 -13.26 35.76 -13.73
CA GLU A 84 -14.48 36.32 -13.15
C GLU A 84 -14.27 37.77 -12.74
N ALA A 85 -13.15 38.10 -12.08
CA ALA A 85 -12.79 39.49 -11.77
C ALA A 85 -12.72 40.36 -13.03
N ALA A 86 -12.10 39.83 -14.09
CA ALA A 86 -12.04 40.48 -15.40
C ALA A 86 -13.44 40.78 -15.97
N ARG A 87 -14.35 39.80 -15.94
CA ARG A 87 -15.72 39.98 -16.43
C ARG A 87 -16.52 40.97 -15.59
N ASN A 88 -16.45 40.86 -14.26
CA ASN A 88 -17.23 41.69 -13.33
C ASN A 88 -16.78 43.16 -13.35
N LEU A 89 -15.48 43.40 -13.50
CA LEU A 89 -14.91 44.76 -13.52
C LEU A 89 -14.72 45.32 -14.94
N ASN A 90 -15.10 44.53 -15.96
CA ASN A 90 -14.87 44.85 -17.38
C ASN A 90 -13.40 45.18 -17.70
N LEU A 91 -12.48 44.35 -17.21
CA LEU A 91 -11.04 44.49 -17.38
C LEU A 91 -10.45 43.29 -18.13
N TYR A 92 -9.26 43.46 -18.70
CA TYR A 92 -8.52 42.34 -19.27
C TYR A 92 -7.90 41.49 -18.16
N SER A 93 -8.16 40.18 -18.18
CA SER A 93 -7.57 39.24 -17.22
C SER A 93 -6.04 39.32 -17.24
N SER A 94 -5.42 39.48 -18.41
CA SER A 94 -3.96 39.67 -18.55
C SER A 94 -3.42 40.85 -17.72
N ASN A 95 -4.16 41.96 -17.63
CA ASN A 95 -3.74 43.13 -16.86
C ASN A 95 -3.88 42.88 -15.36
N ILE A 96 -4.93 42.17 -14.94
CA ILE A 96 -5.08 41.72 -13.54
C ILE A 96 -3.88 40.86 -13.14
N ASN A 97 -3.42 39.93 -13.99
CA ASN A 97 -2.23 39.12 -13.72
C ASN A 97 -0.96 39.97 -13.57
N LYS A 98 -0.79 41.01 -14.40
CA LYS A 98 0.33 41.95 -14.29
C LYS A 98 0.30 42.71 -12.95
N VAL A 99 -0.89 43.08 -12.45
CA VAL A 99 -1.02 43.68 -11.10
C VAL A 99 -0.64 42.66 -10.02
N LEU A 100 -1.19 41.46 -10.07
CA LEU A 100 -0.93 40.41 -9.08
C LEU A 100 0.54 39.99 -8.99
N ASN A 101 1.28 40.09 -10.10
CA ASN A 101 2.72 39.80 -10.16
C ASN A 101 3.60 41.04 -9.93
N GLY A 102 3.01 42.22 -9.65
CA GLY A 102 3.74 43.46 -9.37
C GLY A 102 4.34 44.17 -10.58
N SER A 103 4.02 43.76 -11.81
CA SER A 103 4.53 44.40 -13.03
C SER A 103 3.87 45.75 -13.33
N ILE A 104 2.64 45.97 -12.84
CA ILE A 104 1.94 47.26 -12.89
C ILE A 104 1.24 47.49 -11.55
N SER A 105 1.10 48.74 -11.11
CA SER A 105 0.54 49.02 -9.77
C SER A 105 -0.99 48.87 -9.70
N GLN A 106 -1.70 49.07 -10.82
CA GLN A 106 -3.16 48.99 -10.89
C GLN A 106 -3.64 48.77 -12.33
N THR A 107 -4.90 48.36 -12.51
CA THR A 107 -5.57 48.37 -13.81
C THR A 107 -7.01 48.87 -13.64
N GLY A 108 -7.43 49.83 -14.47
CA GLY A 108 -8.78 50.43 -14.40
C GLY A 108 -9.12 51.08 -13.05
N GLY A 109 -8.12 51.57 -12.30
CA GLY A 109 -8.30 52.12 -10.95
C GLY A 109 -8.37 51.09 -9.82
N TYR A 110 -8.23 49.80 -10.13
CA TYR A 110 -8.27 48.71 -9.16
C TYR A 110 -6.90 48.12 -8.86
N ILE A 111 -6.67 47.80 -7.60
CA ILE A 111 -5.59 46.95 -7.11
C ILE A 111 -6.12 45.54 -6.84
N PHE A 112 -5.25 44.55 -6.92
CA PHE A 112 -5.62 43.14 -6.79
C PHE A 112 -4.70 42.39 -5.83
N LYS A 113 -5.26 41.45 -5.07
CA LYS A 113 -4.51 40.45 -4.30
C LYS A 113 -5.09 39.05 -4.53
N LYS A 114 -4.29 38.01 -4.27
CA LYS A 114 -4.70 36.61 -4.38
C LYS A 114 -4.56 35.89 -3.05
N GLU A 115 -5.51 35.01 -2.76
CA GLU A 115 -5.46 34.13 -1.60
C GLU A 115 -5.82 32.70 -2.02
N TYR A 116 -5.21 31.72 -1.34
CA TYR A 116 -5.44 30.31 -1.62
C TYR A 116 -6.49 29.76 -0.66
N VAL A 117 -7.65 29.40 -1.19
CA VAL A 117 -8.77 28.87 -0.40
C VAL A 117 -8.98 27.40 -0.71
N LEU A 118 -9.18 26.58 0.32
CA LEU A 118 -9.57 25.19 0.16
C LEU A 118 -11.03 25.12 -0.27
N LYS A 119 -11.31 24.66 -1.50
CA LYS A 119 -12.66 24.33 -1.93
C LYS A 119 -12.89 22.84 -1.76
N VAL A 120 -13.77 22.49 -0.82
CA VAL A 120 -14.36 21.14 -0.73
C VAL A 120 -15.39 21.04 -1.85
N LYS A 121 -15.24 20.05 -2.72
CA LYS A 121 -16.24 19.80 -3.77
C LYS A 121 -17.43 19.07 -3.14
N GLU A 122 -18.66 19.44 -3.54
CA GLU A 122 -19.89 18.75 -3.13
C GLU A 122 -19.77 17.22 -3.29
N GLU A 123 -20.44 16.48 -2.40
CA GLU A 123 -20.44 15.02 -2.39
C GLU A 123 -20.83 14.48 -3.76
N THR A 124 -19.87 13.85 -4.44
CA THR A 124 -20.15 13.19 -5.72
C THR A 124 -20.89 11.89 -5.46
N LYS A 125 -21.98 11.66 -6.21
CA LYS A 125 -22.72 10.38 -6.18
C LYS A 125 -21.76 9.18 -6.22
N THR A 126 -22.03 8.17 -5.40
CA THR A 126 -21.26 6.94 -5.40
C THR A 126 -21.45 6.19 -6.72
N TRP A 127 -20.52 5.31 -7.07
CA TRP A 127 -20.68 4.48 -8.27
C TRP A 127 -21.93 3.57 -8.18
N ASN A 128 -22.37 3.22 -6.96
CA ASN A 128 -23.58 2.44 -6.77
C ASN A 128 -24.84 3.27 -7.08
N GLU A 129 -24.91 4.52 -6.63
CA GLU A 129 -26.00 5.45 -7.00
C GLU A 129 -26.04 5.69 -8.50
N ILE A 130 -24.89 5.95 -9.15
CA ILE A 130 -24.83 6.14 -10.60
C ILE A 130 -25.34 4.91 -11.35
N LYS A 131 -25.05 3.70 -10.85
CA LYS A 131 -25.59 2.46 -11.44
C LYS A 131 -27.10 2.37 -11.30
N ILE A 132 -27.66 2.73 -10.15
CA ILE A 132 -29.11 2.75 -9.90
C ILE A 132 -29.78 3.76 -10.83
N ASP A 133 -29.28 5.00 -10.86
CA ASP A 133 -29.81 6.10 -11.69
C ASP A 133 -29.84 5.77 -13.19
N ASN A 134 -28.90 4.93 -13.65
CA ASN A 134 -28.75 4.55 -15.05
C ASN A 134 -29.23 3.11 -15.33
N ASN A 135 -29.97 2.49 -14.41
CA ASN A 135 -30.50 1.12 -14.53
C ASN A 135 -29.45 0.08 -14.97
N ILE A 136 -28.22 0.20 -14.46
CA ILE A 136 -27.10 -0.67 -14.82
C ILE A 136 -27.20 -1.97 -13.99
N ILE A 137 -27.61 -3.05 -14.64
CA ILE A 137 -27.79 -4.36 -14.01
C ILE A 137 -26.43 -5.09 -13.85
N GLU A 138 -26.09 -5.44 -12.61
CA GLU A 138 -24.87 -6.22 -12.30
C GLU A 138 -25.12 -7.73 -12.49
N LYS A 139 -24.95 -8.23 -13.72
CA LYS A 139 -25.20 -9.64 -14.08
C LYS A 139 -24.45 -10.69 -13.23
N CYS A 140 -23.32 -10.33 -12.64
CA CYS A 140 -22.45 -11.26 -11.90
C CYS A 140 -22.49 -11.06 -10.37
N LYS A 141 -23.22 -10.07 -9.85
CA LYS A 141 -23.19 -9.79 -8.41
C LYS A 141 -23.92 -10.89 -7.64
N GLY A 142 -23.28 -11.41 -6.60
CA GLY A 142 -23.85 -12.48 -5.76
C GLY A 142 -23.86 -13.87 -6.40
N GLN A 143 -23.49 -14.00 -7.69
CA GLN A 143 -23.45 -15.30 -8.35
C GLN A 143 -22.12 -16.03 -8.10
N PRO A 144 -22.16 -17.34 -7.82
CA PRO A 144 -20.97 -18.19 -7.85
C PRO A 144 -20.19 -18.06 -9.17
N SER A 145 -18.87 -18.01 -9.08
CA SER A 145 -18.01 -18.12 -10.27
C SER A 145 -18.30 -19.42 -11.02
N LEU A 146 -18.43 -19.36 -12.35
CA LEU A 146 -18.56 -20.53 -13.21
C LEU A 146 -17.35 -21.48 -13.10
N ASN A 147 -16.18 -20.95 -12.76
CA ASN A 147 -14.95 -21.71 -12.55
C ASN A 147 -14.80 -22.22 -11.10
N ARG A 148 -15.86 -22.13 -10.28
CA ARG A 148 -15.84 -22.62 -8.90
C ARG A 148 -15.69 -24.15 -8.90
N ILE A 149 -14.68 -24.63 -8.19
CA ILE A 149 -14.51 -26.06 -7.92
C ILE A 149 -15.60 -26.46 -6.92
N LYS A 150 -16.54 -27.29 -7.36
CA LYS A 150 -17.63 -27.80 -6.52
C LYS A 150 -17.15 -28.96 -5.65
N HIS A 151 -17.86 -29.18 -4.56
CA HIS A 151 -17.68 -30.38 -3.75
C HIS A 151 -18.46 -31.53 -4.39
N GLU A 152 -17.83 -32.70 -4.43
CA GLU A 152 -18.39 -33.94 -4.95
C GLU A 152 -18.32 -34.98 -3.82
N VAL A 153 -19.35 -35.83 -3.69
CA VAL A 153 -19.37 -36.92 -2.71
C VAL A 153 -18.96 -38.21 -3.42
N PHE A 154 -17.96 -38.89 -2.87
CA PHE A 154 -17.50 -40.19 -3.35
C PHE A 154 -17.36 -41.12 -2.15
N ASN A 155 -17.98 -42.30 -2.19
CA ASN A 155 -18.01 -43.26 -1.07
C ASN A 155 -18.39 -42.64 0.28
N ASN A 156 -19.48 -41.85 0.33
CA ASN A 156 -19.94 -41.11 1.52
C ASN A 156 -18.94 -40.07 2.08
N ILE A 157 -17.86 -39.77 1.36
CA ILE A 157 -16.88 -38.76 1.75
C ILE A 157 -17.04 -37.54 0.85
N LYS A 158 -17.16 -36.36 1.45
CA LYS A 158 -17.18 -35.09 0.73
C LYS A 158 -15.75 -34.67 0.36
N GLY A 159 -15.53 -34.33 -0.90
CA GLY A 159 -14.23 -33.91 -1.40
C GLY A 159 -14.33 -33.01 -2.61
N LYS A 160 -13.19 -32.71 -3.23
CA LYS A 160 -13.12 -31.88 -4.43
C LYS A 160 -11.89 -32.23 -5.26
N LYS A 161 -11.87 -31.78 -6.52
CA LYS A 161 -10.74 -31.96 -7.44
C LYS A 161 -9.65 -30.93 -7.19
N CYS A 162 -8.42 -31.40 -7.10
CA CYS A 162 -7.25 -30.55 -6.97
C CYS A 162 -7.00 -29.78 -8.27
N CYS A 163 -6.79 -28.46 -8.18
CA CYS A 163 -6.55 -27.65 -9.37
C CYS A 163 -5.20 -27.94 -10.06
N THR A 164 -4.26 -28.57 -9.36
CA THR A 164 -2.91 -28.88 -9.85
C THR A 164 -2.85 -30.28 -10.47
N CYS A 165 -3.07 -31.34 -9.69
CA CYS A 165 -2.98 -32.72 -10.18
C CYS A 165 -4.28 -33.25 -10.80
N LYS A 166 -5.39 -32.50 -10.70
CA LYS A 166 -6.72 -32.86 -11.25
C LYS A 166 -7.40 -34.07 -10.61
N SER A 167 -6.75 -34.76 -9.68
CA SER A 167 -7.34 -35.86 -8.90
C SER A 167 -8.30 -35.36 -7.82
N TRP A 168 -9.31 -36.18 -7.50
CA TRP A 168 -10.24 -35.95 -6.40
C TRP A 168 -9.60 -36.34 -5.06
N TYR A 169 -9.82 -35.53 -4.03
CA TYR A 169 -9.42 -35.84 -2.66
C TYR A 169 -10.49 -35.39 -1.66
N PRO A 170 -10.57 -36.02 -0.47
CA PRO A 170 -11.39 -35.55 0.63
C PRO A 170 -11.06 -34.10 1.03
N LEU A 171 -12.03 -33.37 1.59
CA LEU A 171 -11.80 -31.98 2.02
C LEU A 171 -10.69 -31.85 3.08
N THR A 172 -10.45 -32.90 3.86
CA THR A 172 -9.36 -33.00 4.85
C THR A 172 -7.97 -32.91 4.22
N GLU A 173 -7.83 -33.20 2.93
CA GLU A 173 -6.56 -33.17 2.19
C GLU A 173 -6.23 -31.78 1.61
N TYR A 174 -6.96 -30.75 2.02
CA TYR A 174 -6.75 -29.36 1.63
C TYR A 174 -6.41 -28.50 2.86
N ASN A 175 -5.52 -27.52 2.67
CA ASN A 175 -5.21 -26.56 3.72
C ASN A 175 -6.25 -25.44 3.74
N LYS A 176 -6.45 -24.81 4.91
CA LYS A 176 -7.35 -23.66 5.06
C LYS A 176 -6.90 -22.46 4.22
N SER A 177 -7.84 -21.74 3.63
CA SER A 177 -7.63 -20.52 2.85
C SER A 177 -8.88 -19.64 2.88
N LYS A 178 -8.85 -18.56 3.67
CA LYS A 178 -9.97 -17.62 3.83
C LYS A 178 -10.38 -16.90 2.54
N SER A 179 -9.54 -16.92 1.52
CA SER A 179 -9.80 -16.27 0.23
C SER A 179 -10.81 -17.02 -0.64
N ASN A 180 -11.10 -18.28 -0.32
CA ASN A 180 -11.92 -19.15 -1.16
C ASN A 180 -13.30 -19.36 -0.52
N TRP A 181 -14.30 -19.64 -1.35
CA TRP A 181 -15.71 -19.73 -0.93
C TRP A 181 -15.99 -20.85 0.10
N ASP A 182 -15.15 -21.87 0.13
CA ASP A 182 -15.22 -23.04 1.01
C ASP A 182 -14.14 -23.00 2.11
N GLU A 183 -13.44 -21.87 2.23
CA GLU A 183 -12.32 -21.67 3.17
C GLU A 183 -11.17 -22.67 3.01
N LEU A 184 -11.04 -23.33 1.85
CA LEU A 184 -10.00 -24.31 1.57
C LEU A 184 -9.22 -23.95 0.32
N ARG A 185 -7.93 -24.28 0.29
CA ARG A 185 -7.09 -24.17 -0.92
C ARG A 185 -7.66 -25.01 -2.06
N ASN A 186 -7.35 -24.63 -3.29
CA ASN A 186 -7.77 -25.36 -4.49
C ASN A 186 -6.79 -26.49 -4.85
N ASP A 187 -5.54 -26.40 -4.40
CA ASP A 187 -4.51 -27.43 -4.52
C ASP A 187 -4.46 -28.30 -3.25
N CYS A 188 -4.32 -29.61 -3.42
CA CYS A 188 -4.21 -30.55 -2.30
C CYS A 188 -2.88 -30.37 -1.54
N LYS A 189 -2.82 -30.87 -0.30
CA LYS A 189 -1.65 -30.81 0.58
C LYS A 189 -0.38 -31.35 -0.10
N LEU A 190 -0.48 -32.45 -0.84
CA LEU A 190 0.64 -33.07 -1.54
C LEU A 190 1.21 -32.15 -2.64
N CYS A 191 0.34 -31.57 -3.48
CA CYS A 191 0.76 -30.64 -4.53
C CYS A 191 1.42 -29.39 -3.93
N LEU A 192 0.87 -28.87 -2.83
CA LEU A 192 1.46 -27.73 -2.12
C LEU A 192 2.83 -28.06 -1.53
N ALA A 193 2.98 -29.24 -0.92
CA ALA A 193 4.24 -29.71 -0.35
C ALA A 193 5.31 -29.84 -1.44
N LYS A 194 4.96 -30.46 -2.57
CA LYS A 194 5.85 -30.57 -3.74
C LYS A 194 6.25 -29.18 -4.25
N TYR A 195 5.30 -28.29 -4.48
CA TYR A 195 5.59 -26.92 -4.93
C TYR A 195 6.56 -26.19 -3.99
N ARG A 196 6.36 -26.28 -2.66
CA ARG A 196 7.23 -25.65 -1.66
C ARG A 196 8.64 -26.23 -1.66
N LYS A 197 8.77 -27.55 -1.82
CA LYS A 197 10.07 -28.24 -1.90
C LYS A 197 10.82 -27.82 -3.16
N ASP A 198 10.18 -27.94 -4.31
CA ASP A 198 10.79 -27.68 -5.62
C ASP A 198 11.18 -26.20 -5.79
N ASN A 199 10.42 -25.28 -5.18
CA ASN A 199 10.64 -23.85 -5.29
C ASN A 199 11.34 -23.24 -4.06
N ARG A 200 11.92 -24.05 -3.17
CA ARG A 200 12.51 -23.58 -1.90
C ARG A 200 13.52 -22.44 -2.10
N ILE A 201 14.42 -22.58 -3.08
CA ILE A 201 15.45 -21.58 -3.38
C ILE A 201 14.81 -20.25 -3.80
N ILE A 202 13.91 -20.30 -4.80
CA ILE A 202 13.22 -19.13 -5.34
C ILE A 202 12.38 -18.43 -4.25
N LEU A 203 11.67 -19.20 -3.42
CA LEU A 203 10.85 -18.65 -2.32
C LEU A 203 11.74 -17.96 -1.27
N ASN A 204 12.88 -18.55 -0.93
CA ASN A 204 13.83 -17.96 0.01
C ASN A 204 14.45 -16.67 -0.53
N GLU A 205 14.82 -16.63 -1.82
CA GLU A 205 15.35 -15.44 -2.46
C GLU A 205 14.32 -14.30 -2.49
N LYS A 206 13.07 -14.61 -2.86
CA LYS A 206 11.96 -13.65 -2.81
C LYS A 206 11.75 -13.11 -1.40
N HIS A 207 11.79 -13.98 -0.39
CA HIS A 207 11.66 -13.56 1.01
C HIS A 207 12.84 -12.68 1.46
N LYS A 208 14.09 -13.04 1.11
CA LYS A 208 15.28 -12.22 1.39
C LYS A 208 15.17 -10.84 0.74
N LEU A 209 14.73 -10.77 -0.51
CA LEU A 209 14.53 -9.52 -1.23
C LEU A 209 13.44 -8.66 -0.59
N TYR A 210 12.29 -9.25 -0.24
CA TYR A 210 11.23 -8.57 0.49
C TYR A 210 11.72 -8.03 1.83
N ASP A 211 12.38 -8.87 2.64
CA ASP A 211 12.94 -8.46 3.94
C ASP A 211 13.95 -7.31 3.79
N LYS A 212 14.84 -7.39 2.79
CA LYS A 212 15.83 -6.33 2.50
C LYS A 212 15.15 -5.02 2.12
N ASN A 213 14.15 -5.07 1.24
CA ASN A 213 13.45 -3.88 0.78
C ASN A 213 12.57 -3.27 1.89
N ARG A 214 11.83 -4.10 2.62
CA ARG A 214 10.97 -3.64 3.71
C ARG A 214 11.79 -2.96 4.81
N LYS A 215 12.95 -3.51 5.19
CA LYS A 215 13.86 -2.88 6.18
C LYS A 215 14.38 -1.51 5.77
N LYS A 216 14.40 -1.17 4.47
CA LYS A 216 14.81 0.16 3.99
C LYS A 216 13.71 1.20 4.12
N ILE A 217 12.46 0.78 3.96
CA ILE A 217 11.29 1.69 3.91
C ILE A 217 10.54 1.77 5.24
N ASP A 218 10.67 0.75 6.10
CA ASP A 218 9.88 0.57 7.33
C ASP A 218 10.87 0.43 8.52
N PRO A 219 11.18 1.55 9.20
CA PRO A 219 12.10 1.58 10.34
C PRO A 219 11.65 0.71 11.52
N GLU A 220 10.34 0.59 11.77
CA GLU A 220 9.77 -0.25 12.82
C GLU A 220 9.99 -1.73 12.53
N TYR A 221 9.78 -2.15 11.27
CA TYR A 221 10.10 -3.50 10.85
C TYR A 221 11.60 -3.80 10.93
N LYS A 222 12.46 -2.84 10.57
CA LYS A 222 13.92 -2.96 10.76
C LYS A 222 14.25 -3.13 12.23
N LEU A 223 13.73 -2.27 13.11
CA LEU A 223 13.92 -2.31 14.56
C LEU A 223 13.49 -3.67 15.13
N LEU A 224 12.28 -4.13 14.81
CA LEU A 224 11.74 -5.40 15.29
C LEU A 224 12.62 -6.59 14.89
N LYS A 225 13.09 -6.63 13.63
CA LYS A 225 13.99 -7.69 13.15
C LYS A 225 15.34 -7.65 13.88
N THR A 226 15.89 -6.46 14.10
CA THR A 226 17.15 -6.29 14.85
C THR A 226 16.99 -6.78 16.29
N LEU A 227 15.95 -6.35 16.99
CA LEU A 227 15.66 -6.76 18.37
C LEU A 227 15.43 -8.27 18.47
N ARG A 228 14.63 -8.86 17.57
CA ARG A 228 14.42 -10.32 17.51
C ARG A 228 15.74 -11.10 17.40
N SER A 229 16.63 -10.66 16.51
CA SER A 229 17.93 -11.30 16.33
C SER A 229 18.80 -11.19 17.57
N ARG A 230 18.86 -10.01 18.19
CA ARG A 230 19.71 -9.73 19.35
C ARG A 230 19.23 -10.44 20.61
N ILE A 231 17.92 -10.36 20.89
CA ILE A 231 17.30 -11.07 22.01
C ILE A 231 17.52 -12.57 21.87
N GLY A 232 17.25 -13.14 20.68
CA GLY A 232 17.47 -14.56 20.44
C GLY A 232 18.93 -14.98 20.65
N THR A 233 19.87 -14.19 20.15
CA THR A 233 21.31 -14.44 20.35
C THR A 233 21.70 -14.35 21.81
N ALA A 234 21.21 -13.36 22.55
CA ALA A 234 21.50 -13.19 23.98
C ALA A 234 20.99 -14.38 24.81
N ILE A 235 19.77 -14.83 24.54
CA ILE A 235 19.14 -15.97 25.25
C ILE A 235 19.87 -17.29 24.93
N ILE A 236 20.17 -17.55 23.65
CA ILE A 236 20.89 -18.78 23.24
C ILE A 236 22.29 -18.82 23.87
N ARG A 237 23.02 -17.70 23.88
CA ARG A 237 24.35 -17.63 24.50
C ARG A 237 24.32 -17.86 26.01
N ASN A 238 23.18 -17.68 26.66
CA ASN A 238 22.96 -17.97 28.07
C ASN A 238 22.35 -19.37 28.31
N ASN A 239 22.34 -20.25 27.29
CA ASN A 239 21.75 -21.59 27.35
C ASN A 239 20.31 -21.61 27.86
N SER A 240 19.55 -20.56 27.55
CA SER A 240 18.17 -20.39 28.01
C SER A 240 17.18 -20.52 26.84
N ILE A 241 15.89 -20.63 27.18
CA ILE A 241 14.78 -20.63 26.25
C ILE A 241 14.02 -19.32 26.38
N LYS A 242 13.64 -18.76 25.24
CA LYS A 242 12.88 -17.53 25.20
C LYS A 242 11.48 -17.74 25.77
N SER A 243 11.13 -17.02 26.84
CA SER A 243 9.87 -17.22 27.56
C SER A 243 8.65 -16.86 26.72
N THR A 244 8.75 -15.79 25.92
CA THR A 244 7.63 -15.31 25.10
C THR A 244 8.10 -14.62 23.82
N ASN A 245 7.17 -14.14 22.99
CA ASN A 245 7.53 -13.45 21.75
C ASN A 245 8.25 -12.11 22.05
N THR A 246 8.99 -11.57 21.07
CA THR A 246 9.77 -10.32 21.29
C THR A 246 8.92 -9.13 21.69
N ILE A 247 7.69 -8.99 21.17
CA ILE A 247 6.85 -7.83 21.51
C ILE A 247 6.46 -7.88 22.98
N ASN A 248 6.08 -9.06 23.47
CA ASN A 248 5.76 -9.25 24.88
C ASN A 248 6.99 -9.01 25.78
N LEU A 249 8.19 -9.45 25.38
CA LEU A 249 9.43 -9.18 26.13
C LEU A 249 9.81 -7.69 26.15
N LEU A 250 9.46 -6.93 25.12
CA LEU A 250 9.71 -5.48 25.09
C LEU A 250 8.83 -4.75 26.11
N GLY A 251 7.72 -5.33 26.56
CA GLY A 251 6.76 -4.68 27.47
C GLY A 251 5.95 -3.55 26.83
N GLY A 252 5.94 -3.48 25.50
CA GLY A 252 5.22 -2.46 24.73
C GLY A 252 5.19 -2.76 23.24
N SER A 253 4.57 -1.88 22.48
CA SER A 253 4.55 -1.91 21.03
C SER A 253 5.92 -1.56 20.43
N ILE A 254 6.14 -1.96 19.18
CA ILE A 254 7.35 -1.57 18.45
C ILE A 254 7.42 -0.05 18.22
N GLU A 255 6.28 0.61 18.12
CA GLU A 255 6.18 2.06 17.95
C GLU A 255 6.62 2.79 19.23
N GLU A 256 6.19 2.34 20.41
CA GLU A 256 6.64 2.88 21.70
C GLU A 256 8.14 2.71 21.88
N CYS A 257 8.68 1.52 21.57
CA CYS A 257 10.12 1.28 21.59
C CYS A 257 10.88 2.20 20.61
N ARG A 258 10.33 2.43 19.42
CA ARG A 258 10.91 3.37 18.44
C ARG A 258 10.95 4.80 19.00
N LYS A 259 9.83 5.29 19.53
CA LYS A 259 9.71 6.63 20.12
C LYS A 259 10.64 6.81 21.32
N HIS A 260 10.77 5.80 22.17
CA HIS A 260 11.70 5.79 23.31
C HIS A 260 13.18 5.87 22.88
N LEU A 261 13.56 5.17 21.80
CA LEU A 261 14.91 5.27 21.26
C LEU A 261 15.16 6.63 20.61
N GLU A 262 14.18 7.17 19.88
CA GLU A 262 14.26 8.50 19.25
C GLU A 262 14.44 9.62 20.28
N SER A 263 13.73 9.56 21.41
CA SER A 263 13.86 10.57 22.46
C SER A 263 15.23 10.57 23.14
N LYS A 264 16.02 9.50 22.95
CA LYS A 264 17.38 9.35 23.48
C LYS A 264 18.47 9.59 22.43
N PHE A 265 18.13 9.98 21.19
CA PHE A 265 19.13 10.24 20.15
C PHE A 265 20.04 11.40 20.52
N LYS A 266 21.36 11.16 20.37
CA LYS A 266 22.39 12.20 20.44
C LYS A 266 22.49 12.95 19.12
N ASP A 267 23.23 14.06 19.11
CA ASP A 267 23.44 14.85 17.91
C ASP A 267 23.97 13.98 16.75
N GLY A 268 23.38 14.17 15.57
CA GLY A 268 23.65 13.39 14.37
C GLY A 268 23.02 11.99 14.31
N MET A 269 22.36 11.46 15.36
CA MET A 269 21.68 10.15 15.29
C MET A 269 20.32 10.24 14.59
N ASN A 270 20.03 9.29 13.70
CA ASN A 270 18.71 9.12 13.10
C ASN A 270 18.51 7.69 12.55
N TRP A 271 17.30 7.35 12.12
CA TRP A 271 17.03 6.01 11.58
C TRP A 271 17.73 5.70 10.26
N ASN A 272 18.02 6.73 9.45
CA ASN A 272 18.71 6.55 8.16
C ASN A 272 20.16 6.10 8.37
N ASN A 273 20.80 6.54 9.45
CA ASN A 273 22.15 6.11 9.81
C ASN A 273 22.21 4.99 10.86
N HIS A 274 21.07 4.36 11.21
CA HIS A 274 21.05 3.17 12.08
C HIS A 274 21.91 2.04 11.48
N GLY A 275 22.93 1.63 12.24
CA GLY A 275 24.08 0.84 11.79
C GLY A 275 25.41 1.53 12.12
N LYS A 276 25.42 2.88 12.14
CA LYS A 276 26.52 3.68 12.74
C LYS A 276 26.37 3.78 14.25
N TRP A 277 25.14 3.80 14.75
CA TRP A 277 24.79 3.60 16.14
C TRP A 277 24.10 2.24 16.32
N HIS A 278 24.21 1.69 17.53
CA HIS A 278 23.65 0.43 17.96
C HIS A 278 22.61 0.65 19.06
N ILE A 279 21.65 -0.27 19.15
CA ILE A 279 20.78 -0.38 20.32
C ILE A 279 21.63 -1.01 21.44
N ASP A 280 21.62 -0.50 22.64
CA ASP A 280 22.32 -1.07 23.78
C ASP A 280 21.35 -1.24 24.95
N HIS A 281 21.74 -2.03 25.95
CA HIS A 281 21.03 -2.11 27.20
C HIS A 281 21.69 -1.20 28.24
N ILE A 282 20.89 -0.38 28.92
CA ILE A 282 21.32 0.50 30.03
C ILE A 282 21.92 -0.39 31.12
N ILE A 283 21.13 -1.35 31.62
CA ILE A 283 21.60 -2.46 32.43
C ILE A 283 21.98 -3.61 31.49
N PRO A 284 23.26 -4.03 31.44
CA PRO A 284 23.74 -5.07 30.54
C PRO A 284 23.02 -6.40 30.72
N CYS A 285 22.87 -7.16 29.63
CA CYS A 285 22.28 -8.51 29.68
C CYS A 285 22.98 -9.46 30.66
N SER A 286 24.29 -9.28 30.87
CA SER A 286 25.07 -10.10 31.82
C SER A 286 24.69 -9.89 33.28
N SER A 287 23.95 -8.82 33.59
CA SER A 287 23.46 -8.54 34.94
C SER A 287 22.13 -9.25 35.26
N PHE A 288 21.53 -9.92 34.28
CA PHE A 288 20.24 -10.61 34.43
C PHE A 288 20.43 -12.12 34.34
N ASN A 289 19.65 -12.86 35.13
CA ASN A 289 19.54 -14.31 34.95
C ASN A 289 18.50 -14.61 33.87
N LEU A 290 18.95 -14.76 32.62
CA LEU A 290 18.07 -14.99 31.47
C LEU A 290 17.38 -16.35 31.46
N SER A 291 17.62 -17.25 32.42
CA SER A 291 16.82 -18.47 32.62
C SER A 291 15.48 -18.19 33.30
N ILE A 292 15.31 -17.00 33.89
CA ILE A 292 14.09 -16.58 34.59
C ILE A 292 13.27 -15.66 33.68
N GLU A 293 11.97 -15.95 33.52
CA GLU A 293 11.08 -15.17 32.65
C GLU A 293 11.01 -13.69 33.03
N GLU A 294 10.84 -13.37 34.32
CA GLU A 294 10.72 -11.98 34.79
C GLU A 294 12.01 -11.19 34.55
N GLU A 295 13.17 -11.84 34.68
CA GLU A 295 14.47 -11.23 34.37
C GLU A 295 14.66 -11.02 32.86
N GLN A 296 14.15 -11.93 32.00
CA GLN A 296 14.09 -11.67 30.55
C GLN A 296 13.23 -10.45 30.24
N LYS A 297 12.04 -10.31 30.86
CA LYS A 297 11.16 -9.16 30.66
C LYS A 297 11.85 -7.86 31.07
N LYS A 298 12.47 -7.81 32.25
CA LYS A 298 13.23 -6.63 32.71
C LYS A 298 14.41 -6.31 31.79
N CYS A 299 15.20 -7.33 31.43
CA CYS A 299 16.38 -7.16 30.59
C CYS A 299 16.00 -6.59 29.22
N PHE A 300 14.96 -7.12 28.58
CA PHE A 300 14.59 -6.77 27.21
C PHE A 300 13.50 -5.70 27.11
N HIS A 301 13.01 -5.18 28.23
CA HIS A 301 12.03 -4.10 28.25
C HIS A 301 12.54 -2.88 27.47
N TYR A 302 11.68 -2.21 26.70
CA TYR A 302 12.11 -1.07 25.89
C TYR A 302 12.74 0.05 26.72
N SER A 303 12.30 0.21 27.98
CA SER A 303 12.86 1.23 28.89
C SER A 303 14.33 0.97 29.26
N ASN A 304 14.77 -0.30 29.23
CA ASN A 304 16.18 -0.68 29.43
C ASN A 304 17.01 -0.53 28.14
N LEU A 305 16.42 -0.11 27.01
CA LEU A 305 17.15 0.10 25.76
C LEU A 305 17.59 1.57 25.61
N GLN A 306 18.74 1.76 24.98
CA GLN A 306 19.27 3.07 24.62
C GLN A 306 20.00 3.05 23.28
N PRO A 307 20.03 4.16 22.52
CA PRO A 307 20.92 4.29 21.37
C PRO A 307 22.32 4.69 21.84
N LEU A 308 23.35 4.02 21.32
CA LEU A 308 24.75 4.39 21.51
C LEU A 308 25.48 4.36 20.18
N TRP A 309 26.42 5.29 19.95
CA TRP A 309 27.28 5.16 18.77
C TRP A 309 28.06 3.84 18.84
N ALA A 310 28.34 3.23 17.69
CA ALA A 310 28.97 1.91 17.66
C ALA A 310 30.29 1.87 18.45
N TYR A 311 31.10 2.93 18.35
CA TYR A 311 32.36 3.06 19.09
C TYR A 311 32.13 3.18 20.61
N GLU A 312 31.13 3.95 21.06
CA GLU A 312 30.77 4.09 22.48
C GLU A 312 30.30 2.75 23.05
N ASN A 313 29.44 2.05 22.31
CA ASN A 313 28.91 0.76 22.71
C ASN A 313 30.02 -0.30 22.85
N LEU A 314 30.98 -0.31 21.92
CA LEU A 314 32.13 -1.22 21.99
C LEU A 314 33.02 -0.89 23.19
N SER A 315 33.24 0.40 23.49
CA SER A 315 34.04 0.83 24.64
C SER A 315 33.34 0.58 25.98
N LYS A 316 32.00 0.67 26.03
CA LYS A 316 31.20 0.39 27.24
C LYS A 316 31.29 -1.06 27.67
N GLY A 317 31.20 -2.00 26.73
CA GLY A 317 31.16 -3.43 27.03
C GLY A 317 29.98 -3.78 27.95
N ASN A 318 30.27 -4.40 29.09
CA ASN A 318 29.29 -4.81 30.11
C ASN A 318 29.24 -3.86 31.33
N LYS A 319 29.73 -2.63 31.21
CA LYS A 319 29.66 -1.65 32.30
C LYS A 319 28.28 -0.98 32.31
N ILE A 320 27.83 -0.60 33.51
CA ILE A 320 26.67 0.28 33.71
C ILE A 320 27.20 1.71 33.62
N LEU A 321 26.60 2.53 32.75
CA LEU A 321 26.95 3.95 32.58
C LEU A 321 25.87 4.82 33.22
#